data_AF-N9NJ83-F1
#
_entry.id   AF-N9NJ83-F1
#
_cell.length_a   1.000
_cell.length_b   1.000
_cell.length_c   1.000
_cell.angle_alpha   90.00
_cell.angle_beta   90.00
_cell.angle_gamma   90.00
#
_symmetry.space_group_name_H-M   'P 1'
#
loop_
_entity.id
_entity.type
_entity.pdbx_description
1 polymer ?
#
loop_
_entity_poly.entity_id
_entity_poly.type
_entity_poly.pdbx_seq_one_letter_code
_entity_poly.pdbx_strand_id
1 'polypeptide(L)'
;MWKFITKSLIFKPKKLKDGWEHKKGFYVSIDAKAALNIIDSARTKRAYSRISKPNVFHGAERERLRSRAEKILYEIESSSNNYIELICLLGGLGIIIFLWDLITIIWMHPDQESVRLFLVLLMALGFLSFLYFKKMQVDKDNVETFLDIEDALYKNEYGASQYKN
;
A
#
# COMPACT_ATOMS: atom_id res chain seq x y z
N MET A 1 12.26 -4.12 -13.29
CA MET A 1 11.26 -3.20 -13.88
C MET A 1 10.27 -2.65 -12.83
N TRP A 2 9.60 -3.50 -12.04
CA TRP A 2 8.65 -3.07 -10.97
C TRP A 2 9.20 -2.07 -9.94
N LYS A 3 10.39 -2.36 -9.36
CA LYS A 3 11.06 -1.46 -8.40
C LYS A 3 11.37 -0.06 -8.96
N PHE A 4 11.44 0.09 -10.28
CA PHE A 4 11.74 1.36 -10.95
C PHE A 4 10.48 2.21 -11.16
N ILE A 5 9.39 1.61 -11.67
CA ILE A 5 8.13 2.33 -11.92
C ILE A 5 7.53 2.85 -10.61
N THR A 6 7.53 2.01 -9.57
CA THR A 6 7.04 2.41 -8.24
C THR A 6 7.89 3.54 -7.65
N LYS A 7 9.23 3.45 -7.66
CA LYS A 7 10.10 4.48 -7.06
C LYS A 7 10.03 5.87 -7.72
N SER A 8 9.62 5.95 -8.97
CA SER A 8 9.64 7.21 -9.75
C SER A 8 8.41 8.08 -9.52
N LEU A 9 7.29 7.49 -9.07
CA LEU A 9 6.01 8.16 -8.82
C LEU A 9 5.72 8.35 -7.31
N ILE A 10 6.71 8.04 -6.48
CA ILE A 10 6.60 8.03 -5.03
C ILE A 10 7.15 9.35 -4.47
N PHE A 11 6.34 10.06 -3.70
CA PHE A 11 6.81 11.22 -2.92
C PHE A 11 7.54 10.75 -1.69
N LYS A 12 8.71 11.33 -1.46
CA LYS A 12 9.46 11.09 -0.23
C LYS A 12 8.84 11.92 0.89
N PRO A 13 8.36 11.32 1.98
CA PRO A 13 7.84 12.07 3.11
C PRO A 13 8.92 13.00 3.70
N LYS A 14 8.48 14.17 4.15
CA LYS A 14 9.36 15.20 4.72
C LYS A 14 9.86 14.74 6.08
N LYS A 15 11.15 14.92 6.37
CA LYS A 15 11.69 14.71 7.72
C LYS A 15 11.17 15.80 8.66
N LEU A 16 10.77 15.43 9.87
CA LEU A 16 10.38 16.37 10.91
C LEU A 16 11.63 17.05 11.49
N LYS A 17 11.49 18.29 11.94
CA LYS A 17 12.58 19.02 12.65
C LYS A 17 12.84 18.38 14.00
N ASP A 18 11.76 18.07 14.73
CA ASP A 18 11.77 17.32 15.98
C ASP A 18 10.82 16.13 15.80
N GLY A 19 11.33 14.91 15.97
CA GLY A 19 10.47 13.73 15.98
C GLY A 19 9.76 13.58 17.32
N TRP A 20 8.66 12.83 17.31
CA TRP A 20 7.77 12.69 18.46
C TRP A 20 7.36 11.24 18.65
N GLU A 21 6.94 10.88 19.87
CA GLU A 21 6.48 9.53 20.18
C GLU A 21 4.98 9.42 19.88
N HIS A 22 4.62 8.63 18.86
CA HIS A 22 3.22 8.49 18.45
C HIS A 22 2.43 7.56 19.38
N LYS A 23 3.07 6.49 19.87
CA LYS A 23 2.62 5.61 20.96
C LYS A 23 3.85 5.04 21.67
N LYS A 24 3.66 4.53 22.90
CA LYS A 24 4.76 4.01 23.74
C LYS A 24 5.72 3.11 22.95
N GLY A 25 6.98 3.49 22.93
CA GLY A 25 8.06 2.75 22.27
C GLY A 25 8.29 3.12 20.80
N PHE A 26 7.40 3.88 20.16
CA PHE A 26 7.42 4.21 18.73
C PHE A 26 7.67 5.69 18.45
N TYR A 27 8.89 5.99 17.99
CA TYR A 27 9.33 7.33 17.61
C TYR A 27 9.08 7.58 16.11
N VAL A 28 8.49 8.73 15.80
CA VAL A 28 8.18 9.19 14.45
C VAL A 28 9.11 10.34 14.10
N SER A 29 9.95 10.14 13.08
CA SER A 29 10.93 11.10 12.58
C SER A 29 10.53 11.76 11.23
N ILE A 30 9.40 11.34 10.66
CA ILE A 30 8.91 11.74 9.34
C ILE A 30 7.46 12.22 9.41
N ASP A 31 7.07 13.14 8.53
CA ASP A 31 5.67 13.54 8.36
C ASP A 31 4.91 12.38 7.71
N ALA A 32 4.13 11.67 8.53
CA ALA A 32 3.49 10.41 8.20
C ALA A 32 1.98 10.40 8.48
N LYS A 33 1.31 11.55 8.32
CA LYS A 33 -0.09 11.71 8.71
C LYS A 33 -1.03 10.73 7.99
N ALA A 34 -0.80 10.45 6.71
CA ALA A 34 -1.63 9.53 5.95
C ALA A 34 -1.41 8.09 6.40
N ALA A 35 -0.16 7.69 6.57
CA ALA A 35 0.21 6.37 7.06
C ALA A 35 -0.37 6.09 8.45
N LEU A 36 -0.30 7.05 9.37
CA LEU A 36 -0.85 6.91 10.72
C LEU A 36 -2.37 6.69 10.70
N ASN A 37 -3.12 7.44 9.89
CA ASN A 37 -4.56 7.25 9.75
C ASN A 37 -4.93 5.85 9.21
N ILE A 38 -4.16 5.34 8.25
CA ILE A 38 -4.34 3.99 7.68
C ILE A 38 -4.04 2.93 8.74
N ILE A 39 -2.93 3.08 9.47
CA ILE A 39 -2.51 2.17 10.54
C ILE A 39 -3.54 2.15 11.66
N ASP A 40 -4.04 3.32 12.10
CA ASP A 40 -5.06 3.42 13.14
C ASP A 40 -6.36 2.72 12.74
N SER A 41 -6.79 2.89 11.49
CA SER A 41 -7.97 2.21 10.94
C SER A 41 -7.78 0.69 10.89
N ALA A 42 -6.59 0.23 10.52
CA ALA A 42 -6.24 -1.19 10.50
C ALA A 42 -6.11 -1.77 11.91
N ARG A 43 -5.60 -1.00 12.87
CA ARG A 43 -5.45 -1.39 14.27
C ARG A 43 -6.79 -1.75 14.89
N THR A 44 -7.81 -0.89 14.69
CA THR A 44 -9.18 -1.14 15.16
C THR A 44 -9.70 -2.46 14.61
N LYS A 45 -9.53 -2.72 13.31
CA LYS A 45 -9.96 -3.99 12.69
C LYS A 45 -9.21 -5.20 13.26
N ARG A 46 -7.90 -5.05 13.50
CA ARG A 46 -7.02 -6.13 13.99
C ARG A 46 -7.36 -6.55 15.42
N ALA A 47 -7.72 -5.60 16.28
CA ALA A 47 -8.11 -5.87 17.67
C ALA A 47 -9.30 -6.84 17.77
N TYR A 48 -10.21 -6.83 16.79
CA TYR A 48 -11.36 -7.73 16.75
C TYR A 48 -11.10 -9.07 16.04
N SER A 49 -10.00 -9.21 15.30
CA SER A 49 -9.83 -10.30 14.32
C SER A 49 -8.74 -11.33 14.65
N ARG A 50 -7.86 -11.08 15.63
CA ARG A 50 -6.63 -11.87 15.77
C ARG A 50 -6.68 -12.84 16.95
N ILE A 51 -7.02 -14.10 16.67
CA ILE A 51 -6.99 -15.19 17.67
C ILE A 51 -5.70 -16.04 17.64
N SER A 52 -4.90 -16.12 16.55
CA SER A 52 -3.80 -17.12 16.57
C SER A 52 -2.60 -17.00 15.60
N LYS A 53 -2.31 -15.86 14.95
CA LYS A 53 -1.11 -15.81 14.09
C LYS A 53 0.17 -15.59 14.91
N PRO A 54 1.20 -16.45 14.76
CA PRO A 54 2.50 -16.23 15.39
C PRO A 54 3.18 -15.00 14.80
N ASN A 55 3.66 -14.12 15.67
CA ASN A 55 4.38 -12.91 15.27
C ASN A 55 5.84 -13.25 14.97
N VAL A 56 6.24 -13.13 13.70
CA VAL A 56 7.61 -13.45 13.22
C VAL A 56 8.69 -12.49 13.75
N PHE A 57 8.30 -11.37 14.35
CA PHE A 57 9.22 -10.40 14.96
C PHE A 57 9.43 -10.62 16.45
N HIS A 58 8.82 -11.66 17.03
CA HIS A 58 8.97 -11.96 18.44
C HIS A 58 10.42 -12.36 18.77
N GLY A 59 10.99 -11.76 19.82
CA GLY A 59 12.38 -12.00 20.23
C GLY A 59 13.43 -11.21 19.44
N ALA A 60 13.04 -10.37 18.48
CA ALA A 60 13.97 -9.47 17.82
C ALA A 60 14.38 -8.28 18.71
N GLU A 61 15.60 -7.80 18.52
CA GLU A 61 16.15 -6.66 19.26
C GLU A 61 15.34 -5.37 19.04
N ARG A 62 15.14 -4.61 20.12
CA ARG A 62 14.34 -3.37 20.14
C ARG A 62 14.78 -2.34 19.11
N GLU A 63 16.08 -2.11 18.97
CA GLU A 63 16.63 -1.14 18.01
C GLU A 63 16.37 -1.55 16.56
N ARG A 64 16.53 -2.86 16.27
CA ARG A 64 16.24 -3.42 14.95
C ARG A 64 14.76 -3.31 14.59
N LEU A 65 13.88 -3.53 15.56
CA LEU A 65 12.43 -3.35 15.40
C LEU A 65 12.08 -1.88 15.14
N ARG A 66 12.66 -0.94 15.89
CA ARG A 66 12.45 0.50 15.68
C ARG A 66 12.88 0.96 14.30
N SER A 67 14.10 0.62 13.89
CA SER A 67 14.60 0.99 12.55
C SER A 67 13.72 0.41 11.43
N ARG A 68 13.21 -0.81 11.61
CA ARG A 68 12.32 -1.45 10.64
C ARG A 68 10.92 -0.83 10.62
N ALA A 69 10.38 -0.46 11.78
CA ALA A 69 9.11 0.25 11.90
C ALA A 69 9.16 1.61 11.20
N GLU A 70 10.24 2.36 11.40
CA GLU A 70 10.47 3.65 10.73
C GLU A 70 10.54 3.50 9.21
N LYS A 71 11.29 2.49 8.73
CA LYS A 71 11.37 2.19 7.29
C LYS A 71 10.02 1.84 6.69
N ILE A 72 9.21 1.03 7.38
CA ILE A 72 7.88 0.64 6.89
C ILE A 72 6.92 1.81 6.96
N LEU A 73 6.96 2.63 8.01
CA LEU A 73 6.18 3.86 8.10
C LEU A 73 6.48 4.78 6.91
N TYR A 74 7.76 4.94 6.58
CA TYR A 74 8.19 5.65 5.39
C TYR A 74 7.57 5.03 4.13
N GLU A 75 7.66 3.71 3.94
CA GLU A 75 7.12 3.04 2.76
C GLU A 75 5.60 3.19 2.63
N ILE A 76 4.85 3.12 3.73
CA ILE A 76 3.40 3.35 3.75
C ILE A 76 3.09 4.79 3.33
N GLU A 77 3.68 5.78 3.99
CA GLU A 77 3.40 7.21 3.69
C GLU A 77 3.77 7.56 2.25
N SER A 78 4.91 7.05 1.80
CA SER A 78 5.42 7.25 0.44
C SER A 78 4.49 6.59 -0.60
N SER A 79 3.88 5.46 -0.26
CA SER A 79 2.89 4.78 -1.11
C SER A 79 1.51 5.45 -1.07
N SER A 80 1.09 5.99 0.08
CA SER A 80 -0.18 6.73 0.21
C SER A 80 -0.17 8.02 -0.62
N ASN A 81 0.99 8.62 -0.81
CA ASN A 81 1.15 9.82 -1.63
C ASN A 81 1.46 9.50 -3.10
N ASN A 82 1.21 8.29 -3.60
CA ASN A 82 1.58 7.87 -4.95
C ASN A 82 0.46 8.08 -5.99
N TYR A 83 0.80 8.60 -7.17
CA TYR A 83 -0.12 8.79 -8.30
C TYR A 83 -0.61 7.51 -8.98
N ILE A 84 -0.07 6.32 -8.65
CA ILE A 84 -0.50 5.06 -9.30
C ILE A 84 -2.01 4.87 -9.23
N GLU A 85 -2.65 5.15 -8.10
CA GLU A 85 -4.12 5.02 -7.98
C GLU A 85 -4.85 5.98 -8.93
N LEU A 86 -4.41 7.23 -9.00
CA LEU A 86 -4.97 8.24 -9.88
C LEU A 86 -4.77 7.87 -11.36
N ILE A 87 -3.58 7.39 -11.73
CA ILE A 87 -3.24 6.96 -13.10
C ILE A 87 -4.06 5.74 -13.49
N CYS A 88 -4.17 4.74 -12.61
CA CYS A 88 -5.01 3.57 -12.85
C CYS A 88 -6.48 3.95 -13.00
N LEU A 89 -6.99 4.89 -12.18
CA LEU A 89 -8.37 5.35 -12.23
C LEU A 89 -8.66 6.15 -13.51
N LEU A 90 -7.93 7.23 -13.77
CA LEU A 90 -8.16 8.11 -14.92
C LEU A 90 -7.82 7.42 -16.24
N GLY A 91 -6.69 6.70 -16.28
CA GLY A 91 -6.29 5.92 -17.45
C GLY A 91 -7.25 4.77 -17.72
N GLY A 92 -7.70 4.07 -16.67
CA GLY A 92 -8.69 3.01 -16.78
C GLY A 92 -10.02 3.53 -17.31
N LEU A 93 -10.52 4.65 -16.77
CA LEU A 93 -11.76 5.29 -17.24
C LEU A 93 -11.65 5.70 -18.72
N GLY A 94 -10.53 6.32 -19.10
CA GLY A 94 -10.28 6.69 -20.50
C GLY A 94 -10.31 5.47 -21.43
N ILE A 95 -9.59 4.40 -21.08
CA ILE A 95 -9.57 3.16 -21.87
C ILE A 95 -10.98 2.55 -21.96
N ILE A 96 -11.76 2.54 -20.89
CA ILE A 96 -13.13 1.99 -20.89
C ILE A 96 -14.05 2.75 -21.85
N ILE A 97 -13.99 4.09 -21.84
CA ILE A 97 -14.77 4.92 -22.78
C ILE A 97 -14.39 4.59 -24.22
N PHE A 98 -13.08 4.55 -24.52
CA PHE A 98 -12.60 4.21 -25.86
C PHE A 98 -12.96 2.78 -26.30
N LEU A 99 -12.91 1.80 -25.38
CA LEU A 99 -13.32 0.43 -25.66
C LEU A 99 -14.81 0.34 -26.00
N TRP A 100 -15.64 1.13 -25.32
CA TRP A 100 -17.07 1.20 -25.60
C TRP A 100 -17.34 1.76 -27.00
N ASP A 101 -16.70 2.87 -27.37
CA ASP A 101 -16.87 3.42 -28.72
C ASP A 101 -16.36 2.44 -29.79
N LEU A 102 -15.21 1.81 -29.55
CA LEU A 102 -14.61 0.87 -30.49
C LEU A 102 -15.46 -0.40 -30.69
N ILE A 103 -16.17 -0.88 -29.67
CA ILE A 103 -17.06 -2.04 -29.80
C ILE A 103 -18.23 -1.72 -30.73
N THR A 104 -18.76 -0.48 -30.69
CA THR A 104 -19.85 -0.07 -31.58
C THR A 104 -19.38 -0.01 -33.03
N ILE A 105 -18.15 0.49 -33.26
CA ILE A 105 -17.54 0.53 -34.59
C ILE A 105 -17.34 -0.89 -35.13
N ILE A 106 -16.77 -1.81 -34.32
CA ILE A 106 -16.57 -3.20 -34.73
C ILE A 106 -17.92 -3.88 -35.05
N TRP A 107 -18.96 -3.59 -34.27
CA TRP A 107 -20.29 -4.17 -34.48
C TRP A 107 -20.93 -3.68 -35.78
N MET A 108 -20.75 -2.41 -36.14
CA MET A 108 -21.30 -1.83 -37.37
C MET A 108 -20.46 -2.21 -38.60
N HIS A 109 -19.14 -2.11 -38.50
CA HIS A 109 -18.18 -2.32 -39.59
C HIS A 109 -16.90 -2.97 -39.04
N PRO A 110 -16.82 -4.30 -38.98
CA PRO A 110 -15.63 -4.98 -38.48
C PRO A 110 -14.46 -4.79 -39.44
N ASP A 111 -13.36 -4.25 -38.92
CA ASP A 111 -12.11 -4.07 -39.64
C ASP A 111 -10.94 -4.70 -38.84
N GLN A 112 -9.90 -5.14 -39.54
CA GLN A 112 -8.77 -5.81 -38.90
C GLN A 112 -8.04 -4.88 -37.92
N GLU A 113 -7.91 -3.59 -38.23
CA GLU A 113 -7.22 -2.63 -37.37
C GLU A 113 -8.06 -2.28 -36.13
N SER A 114 -9.39 -2.14 -36.28
CA SER A 114 -10.28 -1.86 -35.14
C SER A 114 -10.30 -3.01 -34.14
N VAL A 115 -10.32 -4.26 -34.60
CA VAL A 115 -10.23 -5.45 -33.73
C VAL A 115 -8.86 -5.55 -33.04
N ARG A 116 -7.76 -5.26 -33.75
CA ARG A 116 -6.40 -5.24 -33.15
C ARG A 116 -6.29 -4.18 -32.06
N LEU A 117 -6.76 -2.97 -32.33
CA LEU A 117 -6.76 -1.88 -31.36
C LEU A 117 -7.56 -2.24 -30.10
N PHE A 118 -8.70 -2.92 -30.28
CA PHE A 118 -9.53 -3.40 -29.16
C PHE A 118 -8.77 -4.37 -28.25
N LEU A 119 -8.06 -5.34 -28.84
CA LEU A 119 -7.23 -6.28 -28.08
C LEU A 119 -6.08 -5.58 -27.33
N VAL A 120 -5.43 -4.59 -27.95
CA VAL A 120 -4.36 -3.81 -27.31
C VAL A 120 -4.90 -3.01 -26.12
N LEU A 121 -6.06 -2.37 -26.27
CA LEU A 121 -6.70 -1.62 -25.19
C LEU A 121 -7.15 -2.54 -24.04
N LEU A 122 -7.66 -3.74 -24.34
CA LEU A 122 -7.95 -4.75 -23.32
C LEU A 122 -6.71 -5.18 -22.54
N MET A 123 -5.57 -5.42 -23.23
CA MET A 123 -4.31 -5.74 -22.56
C MET A 123 -3.82 -4.59 -21.67
N ALA A 124 -3.95 -3.35 -22.13
CA ALA A 124 -3.60 -2.17 -21.35
C ALA A 124 -4.49 -2.04 -20.10
N LEU A 125 -5.80 -2.27 -20.21
CA LEU A 125 -6.72 -2.26 -19.07
C LEU A 125 -6.41 -3.37 -18.06
N GLY A 126 -6.10 -4.57 -18.54
CA GLY A 126 -5.65 -5.70 -17.72
C GLY A 126 -4.36 -5.36 -16.96
N PHE A 127 -3.40 -4.71 -17.62
CA PHE A 127 -2.17 -4.24 -17.00
C PHE A 127 -2.42 -3.18 -15.92
N LEU A 128 -3.26 -2.16 -16.18
CA LEU A 128 -3.62 -1.15 -15.16
C LEU A 128 -4.31 -1.78 -13.95
N SER A 129 -5.20 -2.75 -14.18
CA SER A 129 -5.88 -3.48 -13.11
C SER A 129 -4.88 -4.29 -12.28
N PHE A 130 -3.95 -4.99 -12.94
CA PHE A 130 -2.87 -5.71 -12.26
C PHE A 130 -2.00 -4.79 -11.40
N LEU A 131 -1.59 -3.63 -11.93
CA LEU A 131 -0.82 -2.63 -11.18
C LEU A 131 -1.58 -2.17 -9.91
N TYR A 132 -2.88 -1.88 -10.06
CA TYR A 132 -3.74 -1.44 -8.96
C TYR A 132 -3.84 -2.49 -7.85
N PHE A 133 -4.21 -3.73 -8.19
CA PHE A 133 -4.31 -4.82 -7.21
C PHE A 133 -2.97 -5.11 -6.54
N LYS A 134 -1.87 -5.04 -7.29
CA LYS A 134 -0.55 -5.30 -6.74
C LYS A 134 -0.11 -4.22 -5.77
N LYS A 135 -0.39 -2.93 -6.05
CA LYS A 135 -0.17 -1.84 -5.10
C LYS A 135 -0.98 -2.03 -3.82
N MET A 136 -2.28 -2.30 -3.96
CA MET A 136 -3.17 -2.51 -2.81
C MET A 136 -2.70 -3.66 -1.91
N GLN A 137 -2.19 -4.75 -2.51
CA GLN A 137 -1.60 -5.86 -1.76
C GLN A 137 -0.34 -5.42 -0.98
N VAL A 138 0.58 -4.72 -1.63
CA VAL A 138 1.83 -4.25 -0.98
C VAL A 138 1.52 -3.31 0.18
N ASP A 139 0.57 -2.39 0.01
CA ASP A 139 0.19 -1.45 1.07
C ASP A 139 -0.43 -2.18 2.27
N LYS A 140 -1.29 -3.16 2.02
CA LYS A 140 -1.86 -4.01 3.07
C LYS A 140 -0.78 -4.81 3.80
N ASP A 141 0.16 -5.41 3.08
CA ASP A 141 1.25 -6.19 3.66
C ASP A 141 2.18 -5.31 4.52
N ASN A 142 2.46 -4.08 4.07
CA ASN A 142 3.25 -3.11 4.82
C ASN A 142 2.53 -2.69 6.12
N VAL A 143 1.23 -2.41 6.06
CA VAL A 143 0.43 -2.07 7.25
C VAL A 143 0.38 -3.24 8.25
N GLU A 144 0.15 -4.47 7.79
CA GLU A 144 0.17 -5.65 8.67
C GLU A 144 1.55 -5.89 9.29
N THR A 145 2.62 -5.71 8.51
CA THR A 145 4.01 -5.84 8.99
C THR A 145 4.30 -4.76 10.03
N PHE A 146 3.82 -3.54 9.83
CA PHE A 146 3.95 -2.47 10.82
C PHE A 146 3.27 -2.86 12.14
N LEU A 147 2.02 -3.32 12.09
CA LEU A 147 1.27 -3.73 13.27
C LEU A 147 1.90 -4.95 13.98
N ASP A 148 2.60 -5.83 13.25
CA ASP A 148 3.36 -6.94 13.85
C ASP A 148 4.61 -6.45 14.58
N ILE A 149 5.31 -5.46 14.03
CA ILE A 149 6.46 -4.86 14.71
C ILE A 149 6.01 -4.09 15.95
N GLU A 150 4.89 -3.36 15.86
CA GLU A 150 4.29 -2.66 17.00
C GLU A 150 3.95 -3.64 18.13
N ASP A 151 3.28 -4.77 17.82
CA ASP A 151 2.97 -5.82 18.79
C ASP A 151 4.23 -6.47 19.39
N ALA A 152 5.28 -6.68 18.59
CA ALA A 152 6.54 -7.24 19.08
C ALA A 152 7.28 -6.27 20.01
N LEU A 153 7.29 -4.97 19.69
CA LEU A 153 7.83 -3.93 20.57
C LEU A 153 7.07 -3.87 21.89
N TYR A 154 5.73 -3.87 21.84
CA TYR A 154 4.90 -3.88 23.04
C TYR A 154 5.15 -5.13 23.90
N LYS A 155 5.24 -6.31 23.28
CA LYS A 155 5.52 -7.56 24.01
C LYS A 155 6.93 -7.60 24.61
N ASN A 156 7.92 -7.01 23.96
CA ASN A 156 9.27 -6.89 24.53
C ASN A 156 9.30 -5.97 25.77
N GLU A 157 8.44 -4.95 25.83
CA GLU A 157 8.38 -4.00 26.95
C GLU A 157 7.46 -4.48 28.09
N TYR A 158 6.37 -5.19 27.77
CA TYR A 158 5.30 -5.52 28.72
C TYR A 158 5.02 -7.02 28.89
N GLY A 159 5.70 -7.90 28.14
CA GLY A 159 5.55 -9.35 28.24
C GLY A 159 4.28 -9.95 27.60
N ALA A 160 3.28 -9.11 27.28
CA ALA A 160 2.02 -9.51 26.66
C ALA A 160 1.84 -8.89 25.27
N SER A 161 0.99 -9.50 24.44
CA SER A 161 0.58 -8.91 23.15
C SER A 161 -0.36 -7.74 23.40
N GLN A 162 -0.23 -6.67 22.61
CA GLN A 162 -1.11 -5.50 22.69
C GLN A 162 -2.55 -5.83 22.23
N TYR A 163 -2.71 -6.91 21.46
CA TYR A 163 -3.95 -7.27 20.77
C TYR A 163 -4.64 -8.52 21.33
N LYS A 164 -4.16 -9.03 22.47
CA LYS A 164 -4.87 -10.05 23.23
C LYS A 164 -5.77 -9.35 24.25
N ASN A 165 -7.09 -9.45 24.05
CA ASN A 165 -8.05 -9.23 25.14
C ASN A 165 -7.93 -10.35 26.17
#